data_AF-A0A1W1HRZ1-F1
#
_entry.id   AF-A0A1W1HRZ1-F1
#
_cell.length_a   1.000
_cell.length_b   1.000
_cell.length_c   1.000
_cell.angle_alpha   90.00
_cell.angle_beta   90.00
_cell.angle_gamma   90.00
#
_symmetry.space_group_name_H-M   'P 1'
#
loop_
_entity.id
_entity.type
_entity.pdbx_description
1 polymer ?
#
loop_
_entity_poly.entity_id
_entity_poly.type
_entity_poly.pdbx_seq_one_letter_code
_entity_poly.pdbx_strand_id
1 'polypeptide(L)' 'MDTTLTPRQITHDEKKAAEAAFAGRPFNPKWSDAARIVYDGLLAAMGKDARTVDMHDELEPVEPLA' A
#
# COMPACT_ATOMS: atom_id res chain seq x y z
N MET A 1 14.62 -18.67 -4.64
CA MET A 1 13.24 -18.27 -4.95
C MET A 1 13.32 -16.98 -5.75
N ASP A 2 12.98 -17.09 -7.02
CA ASP A 2 13.30 -16.17 -8.09
C ASP A 2 12.34 -14.98 -8.00
N THR A 3 12.77 -13.92 -7.30
CA THR A 3 12.04 -12.66 -7.28
C THR A 3 12.31 -11.95 -8.60
N THR A 4 11.72 -12.46 -9.69
CA THR A 4 11.71 -11.79 -10.99
C THR A 4 10.94 -10.49 -10.82
N LEU A 5 11.68 -9.39 -10.68
CA LEU A 5 11.24 -8.00 -10.65
C LEU A 5 10.65 -7.57 -12.01
N THR A 6 9.75 -8.35 -12.61
CA THR A 6 8.89 -7.78 -13.64
C THR A 6 7.90 -6.89 -12.91
N PRO A 7 7.93 -5.57 -13.10
CA PRO A 7 6.97 -4.69 -12.46
C PRO A 7 5.59 -5.19 -12.88
N ARG A 8 4.82 -5.73 -11.93
CA ARG A 8 3.45 -6.15 -12.18
C ARG A 8 2.75 -4.94 -12.78
N GLN A 9 2.32 -5.05 -14.04
CA GLN A 9 1.72 -3.93 -14.73
C GLN A 9 0.44 -3.56 -13.99
N ILE A 10 0.49 -2.42 -13.32
CA ILE A 10 -0.67 -1.89 -12.62
C ILE A 10 -1.76 -1.60 -13.65
N THR A 11 -2.90 -2.24 -13.46
CA THR A 11 -4.06 -2.13 -14.35
C THR A 11 -4.64 -0.72 -14.29
N HIS A 12 -5.41 -0.36 -15.31
CA HIS A 12 -5.99 0.98 -15.39
C HIS A 12 -6.99 1.25 -14.26
N ASP A 13 -7.72 0.22 -13.82
CA ASP A 13 -8.62 0.32 -12.66
C ASP A 13 -7.86 0.46 -11.34
N GLU A 14 -6.72 -0.22 -11.14
CA GLU A 14 -5.88 -0.03 -9.94
C GLU A 14 -5.34 1.41 -9.84
N LYS A 15 -4.88 2.00 -10.95
CA LYS A 15 -4.47 3.42 -10.98
C LYS A 15 -5.61 4.35 -10.61
N LYS A 16 -6.79 4.13 -11.21
CA LYS A 16 -8.00 4.92 -10.92
C LYS A 16 -8.47 4.76 -9.47
N ALA A 17 -8.37 3.57 -8.92
CA ALA A 17 -8.66 3.31 -7.51
C ALA A 17 -7.72 4.09 -6.61
N ALA A 18 -6.42 4.09 -6.91
CA ALA A 18 -5.46 4.90 -6.15
C ALA A 18 -5.79 6.39 -6.21
N GLU A 19 -6.01 6.93 -7.41
CA GLU A 19 -6.44 8.32 -7.59
C GLU A 19 -7.74 8.64 -6.85
N ALA A 20 -8.71 7.73 -6.88
CA ALA A 20 -9.98 7.91 -6.18
C ALA A 20 -9.81 7.94 -4.66
N ALA A 21 -8.95 7.07 -4.10
CA ALA A 21 -8.63 7.08 -2.69
C ALA A 21 -8.02 8.44 -2.29
N PHE A 22 -6.98 8.90 -3.00
CA PHE A 22 -6.34 10.19 -2.72
C PHE A 22 -7.28 11.39 -2.92
N ALA A 23 -8.17 11.33 -3.91
CA ALA A 23 -9.15 12.38 -4.16
C ALA A 23 -10.38 12.32 -3.24
N GLY A 24 -10.48 11.33 -2.34
CA GLY A 24 -11.66 11.13 -1.48
C GLY A 24 -12.93 10.74 -2.24
N ARG A 25 -12.79 10.14 -3.43
CA ARG A 25 -13.90 9.67 -4.26
C ARG A 25 -14.32 8.25 -3.86
N PRO A 26 -15.60 7.88 -4.03
CA PRO A 26 -16.06 6.52 -3.73
C PRO A 26 -15.48 5.47 -4.68
N PHE A 27 -15.32 4.24 -4.19
CA PHE A 27 -14.89 3.09 -4.99
C PHE A 27 -15.89 2.79 -6.11
N ASN A 28 -15.40 2.54 -7.32
CA ASN A 28 -16.25 2.13 -8.44
C ASN A 28 -16.39 0.59 -8.46
N PRO A 29 -17.61 0.03 -8.36
CA PRO A 29 -17.82 -1.42 -8.35
C PRO A 29 -17.49 -2.12 -9.68
N LYS A 30 -17.16 -1.36 -10.73
CA LYS A 30 -16.66 -1.91 -12.01
C LYS A 30 -15.16 -2.21 -12.02
N TRP A 31 -14.42 -1.83 -10.97
CA TRP A 31 -13.00 -2.10 -10.84
C TRP A 31 -12.73 -3.52 -10.32
N SER A 32 -11.53 -4.03 -10.61
CA SER A 32 -11.14 -5.39 -10.25
C SER A 32 -10.92 -5.53 -8.73
N ASP A 33 -10.90 -6.77 -8.23
CA ASP A 33 -10.56 -7.05 -6.83
C ASP A 33 -9.18 -6.47 -6.44
N ALA A 34 -8.21 -6.49 -7.36
CA ALA A 34 -6.90 -5.87 -7.17
C ALA A 34 -6.99 -4.36 -6.88
N ALA A 35 -7.81 -3.64 -7.64
CA ALA A 35 -8.06 -2.22 -7.43
C ALA A 35 -8.79 -1.96 -6.09
N ARG A 36 -9.62 -2.89 -5.64
CA ARG A 36 -10.26 -2.79 -4.32
C ARG A 36 -9.24 -2.89 -3.20
N ILE A 37 -8.28 -3.82 -3.30
CA ILE A 37 -7.18 -3.96 -2.34
C ILE A 37 -6.35 -2.67 -2.29
N VAL A 38 -6.05 -2.07 -3.45
CA VAL A 38 -5.31 -0.79 -3.53
C VAL A 38 -6.11 0.36 -2.90
N TYR A 39 -7.40 0.50 -3.25
CA TYR A 39 -8.27 1.54 -2.70
C TYR A 39 -8.40 1.45 -1.18
N ASP A 40 -8.70 0.25 -0.67
CA ASP A 40 -8.86 -0.01 0.75
C ASP A 40 -7.54 0.17 1.50
N GLY A 41 -6.43 -0.34 0.94
CA GLY A 41 -5.09 -0.16 1.51
C GLY A 41 -4.66 1.29 1.59
N LEU A 42 -4.99 2.12 0.60
CA LEU A 42 -4.72 3.56 0.62
C LEU A 42 -5.61 4.30 1.62
N LEU A 43 -6.91 4.00 1.68
CA LEU A 43 -7.80 4.56 2.70
C LEU A 43 -7.36 4.18 4.11
N ALA A 44 -6.97 2.92 4.31
CA ALA A 44 -6.41 2.44 5.55
C ALA A 44 -5.13 3.20 5.88
N ALA A 45 -4.18 3.34 4.95
CA ALA A 45 -2.93 4.08 5.17
C ALA A 45 -3.19 5.56 5.54
N MET A 46 -3.99 6.27 4.75
CA MET A 46 -4.34 7.68 5.01
C MET A 46 -5.11 7.89 6.33
N GLY A 47 -5.93 6.91 6.74
CA GLY A 47 -6.59 6.92 8.05
C GLY A 47 -5.67 6.50 9.21
N LYS A 48 -4.53 5.90 8.89
CA LYS A 48 -3.57 5.29 9.81
C LYS A 48 -2.31 6.12 10.01
N ASP A 49 -2.10 7.17 9.20
CA ASP A 49 -1.26 8.32 9.56
C ASP A 49 -1.65 8.93 10.92
N ALA A 50 -2.87 8.71 11.40
CA ALA A 50 -3.28 9.08 12.76
C ALA A 50 -2.88 8.07 13.86
N ARG A 51 -2.50 6.83 13.53
CA ARG A 51 -2.41 5.73 14.53
C ARG A 51 -1.33 4.66 14.35
N THR A 52 -0.41 4.72 13.38
CA THR A 52 0.62 3.65 13.28
C THR A 52 1.99 4.17 12.90
N VAL A 53 2.55 4.94 13.85
CA VAL A 53 3.95 4.78 14.25
C VAL A 53 4.13 3.44 15.01
N ASP A 54 3.82 2.29 14.40
CA ASP A 54 4.17 1.00 15.00
C ASP A 54 4.17 -0.12 13.95
N MET A 55 5.12 -0.03 13.02
CA MET A 55 5.73 -1.21 12.42
C MET A 55 7.07 -0.82 11.80
N HIS A 56 7.92 -0.18 12.61
CA HIS A 56 9.35 -0.38 12.48
C HIS A 56 9.62 -1.77 13.06
N ASP A 57 9.41 -2.79 12.24
CA ASP A 57 9.93 -4.12 12.48
C ASP A 57 11.46 -4.00 12.46
N GLU A 58 12.01 -4.00 13.68
CA GLU A 58 13.38 -4.31 14.03
C GLU A 58 14.48 -3.34 13.53
N LEU A 59 14.63 -2.22 14.26
CA LEU A 59 15.96 -1.66 14.47
C LEU A 59 16.72 -2.62 15.40
N GLU A 60 17.60 -3.46 14.86
CA GLU A 60 18.71 -4.01 15.63
C GLU A 60 19.88 -3.01 15.60
N PRO A 61 20.13 -2.24 16.68
CA PRO A 61 21.45 -1.67 16.88
C PRO A 61 22.13 -2.27 18.12
N VAL A 62 23.45 -2.41 17.94
CA VAL A 62 24.56 -2.62 18.91
C VAL A 62 24.82 -4.08 19.27
N GLU A 63 26.00 -4.65 18.99
CA GLU A 63 27.32 -4.16 19.44
C GLU A 63 28.48 -4.48 18.47
N PRO A 64 29.51 -3.62 18.39
CA PRO A 64 30.90 -4.06 18.35
C PRO A 64 31.51 -3.80 19.74
N LEU A 65 31.84 -4.86 20.47
CA LEU A 65 32.56 -4.75 21.74
C LEU A 65 33.94 -5.43 21.65
N ALA A 66 34.95 -4.56 21.78
CA ALA A 66 36.37 -4.78 22.10
C ALA A 66 37.30 -5.34 21.00
#